data_AF-A0A232FII5-F1
#
_entry.id   AF-A0A232FII5-F1
#
_cell.length_a   1.000
_cell.length_b   1.000
_cell.length_c   1.000
_cell.angle_alpha   90.00
_cell.angle_beta   90.00
_cell.angle_gamma   90.00
#
_symmetry.space_group_name_H-M   'P 1'
#
loop_
_entity.id
_entity.type
_entity.pdbx_description
1 polymer ?
#
loop_
_entity_poly.entity_id
_entity_poly.type
_entity_poly.pdbx_seq_one_letter_code
_entity_poly.pdbx_strand_id
1 'polypeptide(L)'
;MYLEFLENDLPRYLENVPLGVRLRLWYQQDGAPAHYARDVRTFLNQRFPNRWIGRAGPFLWPPKSPDLNPLDFFLYGYVKDAVYGQAPTTILNMMDRIRRASEVITPETLGNIHRNFRRCLLLCLENNGAHFEHLIRTERVENND
;
A
#
# COMPACT_ATOMS: atom_id res chain seq x y z
N MET A 1 -7.30 -7.04 -17.97
CA MET A 1 -7.15 -7.39 -16.54
C MET A 1 -6.70 -6.21 -15.68
N TYR A 2 -5.42 -5.78 -15.61
CA TYR A 2 -5.07 -4.67 -14.69
C TYR A 2 -5.61 -3.31 -15.13
N LEU A 3 -5.45 -2.92 -16.40
CA LEU A 3 -6.06 -1.69 -16.93
C LEU A 3 -7.59 -1.70 -16.76
N GLU A 4 -8.21 -2.82 -17.09
CA GLU A 4 -9.66 -3.03 -16.95
C GLU A 4 -10.13 -2.84 -15.49
N PHE A 5 -9.37 -3.33 -14.51
CA PHE A 5 -9.62 -3.06 -13.10
C PHE A 5 -9.53 -1.56 -12.79
N LEU A 6 -8.48 -0.88 -13.27
CA LEU A 6 -8.30 0.56 -13.05
C LEU A 6 -9.43 1.40 -13.65
N GLU A 7 -9.94 1.00 -14.82
CA GLU A 7 -10.99 1.70 -15.56
C GLU A 7 -12.38 1.43 -14.99
N ASN A 8 -12.68 0.18 -14.64
CA ASN A 8 -14.05 -0.26 -14.40
C ASN A 8 -14.37 -0.57 -12.93
N ASP A 9 -13.38 -0.99 -12.14
CA ASP A 9 -13.60 -1.47 -10.78
C ASP A 9 -13.10 -0.49 -9.73
N LEU A 10 -11.89 0.05 -9.90
CA LEU A 10 -11.32 1.03 -8.97
C LEU A 10 -12.25 2.24 -8.71
N PRO A 11 -12.93 2.83 -9.72
CA PRO A 11 -13.86 3.93 -9.45
C PRO A 11 -14.99 3.54 -8.50
N ARG A 12 -15.49 2.30 -8.58
CA ARG A 12 -16.56 1.78 -7.71
C ARG A 12 -16.11 1.71 -6.26
N TYR A 13 -14.88 1.22 -6.02
CA TYR A 13 -14.30 1.18 -4.68
C TYR A 13 -14.04 2.57 -4.08
N LEU A 14 -13.96 3.60 -4.91
CA LEU A 14 -13.75 4.99 -4.47
C LEU A 14 -15.05 5.79 -4.35
N GLU A 15 -16.22 5.20 -4.60
CA GLU A 15 -17.51 5.94 -4.57
C GLU A 15 -17.79 6.60 -3.22
N ASN A 16 -17.44 5.91 -2.14
CA ASN A 16 -17.62 6.40 -0.76
C ASN A 16 -16.56 7.43 -0.33
N VAL A 17 -15.55 7.70 -1.18
CA VAL A 17 -14.54 8.73 -0.92
C VAL A 17 -15.10 10.09 -1.39
N PRO A 18 -15.12 11.13 -0.54
CA PRO A 18 -15.60 12.45 -0.92
C PRO A 18 -14.94 12.96 -2.20
N LEU A 19 -15.72 13.58 -3.09
CA LEU A 19 -15.23 14.02 -4.41
C LEU A 19 -14.00 14.94 -4.31
N GLY A 20 -14.00 15.88 -3.36
CA GLY A 20 -12.87 16.78 -3.13
C GLY A 20 -11.57 16.07 -2.70
N VAL A 21 -11.68 14.89 -2.08
CA VAL A 21 -10.53 14.03 -1.78
C VAL A 21 -10.11 13.29 -3.06
N ARG A 22 -11.06 12.70 -3.80
CA ARG A 22 -10.78 11.98 -5.06
C ARG A 22 -10.07 12.83 -6.10
N LEU A 23 -10.44 14.10 -6.25
CA LEU A 23 -9.83 15.01 -7.22
C LEU A 23 -8.34 15.30 -6.94
N ARG A 24 -7.92 15.15 -5.67
CA ARG A 24 -6.54 15.38 -5.21
C ARG A 24 -5.81 14.09 -4.85
N LEU A 25 -6.40 12.94 -5.15
CA LEU A 25 -5.85 11.63 -4.81
C LEU A 25 -4.52 11.40 -5.54
N TRP A 26 -3.57 10.80 -4.82
CA TRP A 26 -2.35 10.25 -5.38
C TRP A 26 -2.48 8.74 -5.53
N TYR A 27 -2.05 8.20 -6.66
CA TYR A 27 -2.06 6.76 -6.92
C TYR A 27 -0.63 6.19 -6.82
N GLN A 28 -0.41 5.18 -6.00
CA GLN A 28 0.90 4.52 -5.87
C GLN A 28 0.77 3.05 -6.26
N GLN A 29 1.72 2.56 -7.05
CA GLN A 29 1.84 1.15 -7.40
C GLN A 29 3.32 0.73 -7.46
N ASP A 30 3.58 -0.56 -7.30
CA ASP A 30 4.92 -1.12 -7.38
C ASP A 30 5.42 -1.29 -8.83
N GLY A 31 6.55 -1.97 -9.00
CA GLY A 31 7.19 -2.20 -10.29
C GLY A 31 6.76 -3.46 -11.04
N ALA A 32 5.66 -4.12 -10.67
CA ALA A 32 5.21 -5.36 -11.32
C ALA A 32 5.01 -5.19 -12.84
N PRO A 33 5.25 -6.22 -13.66
CA PRO A 33 5.18 -6.09 -15.13
C PRO A 33 3.85 -5.53 -15.65
N ALA A 34 2.72 -5.94 -15.06
CA ALA A 34 1.40 -5.44 -15.43
C ALA A 34 1.25 -3.93 -15.19
N HIS A 35 1.92 -3.39 -14.17
CA HIS A 35 1.87 -1.97 -13.80
C HIS A 35 2.74 -1.10 -14.73
N TYR A 36 3.71 -1.71 -15.42
CA TYR A 36 4.62 -1.03 -16.34
C TYR A 36 4.09 -0.95 -17.79
N ALA A 37 3.01 -1.64 -18.10
CA ALA A 37 2.43 -1.67 -19.44
C ALA A 37 2.12 -0.26 -19.97
N ARG A 38 2.28 -0.05 -21.28
CA ARG A 38 2.19 1.29 -21.89
C ARG A 38 0.79 1.88 -21.73
N ASP A 39 -0.24 1.08 -21.99
CA ASP A 39 -1.64 1.43 -21.85
C ASP A 39 -2.01 1.81 -20.40
N VAL A 40 -1.54 1.04 -19.42
CA VAL A 40 -1.69 1.36 -17.98
C VAL A 40 -1.07 2.71 -17.64
N ARG A 41 0.16 2.98 -18.11
CA ARG A 41 0.82 4.28 -17.87
C ARG A 41 0.10 5.44 -18.56
N THR A 42 -0.37 5.23 -19.79
CA THR A 42 -1.19 6.22 -20.50
C THR A 42 -2.45 6.56 -19.73
N PHE A 43 -3.17 5.55 -19.24
CA PHE A 43 -4.35 5.73 -18.41
C PHE A 43 -4.03 6.51 -17.14
N LEU A 44 -2.98 6.13 -16.40
CA LEU A 44 -2.62 6.80 -15.15
C LEU A 44 -2.18 8.25 -15.37
N ASN A 45 -1.50 8.56 -16.48
CA ASN A 45 -1.16 9.94 -16.85
C ASN A 45 -2.40 10.80 -17.10
N GLN A 46 -3.45 10.24 -17.70
CA GLN A 46 -4.71 10.93 -17.94
C GLN A 46 -5.55 11.06 -16.66
N ARG A 47 -5.63 9.98 -15.87
CA ARG A 47 -6.50 9.89 -14.70
C ARG A 47 -5.94 10.58 -13.46
N PHE A 48 -4.61 10.55 -13.29
CA PHE A 48 -3.86 11.09 -12.16
C PHE A 48 -2.68 11.97 -12.63
N PRO A 49 -2.94 13.06 -13.39
CA PRO A 49 -1.88 13.85 -13.99
C PRO A 49 -0.93 14.41 -12.92
N ASN A 50 0.36 14.08 -13.02
CA ASN A 50 1.41 14.43 -12.05
C ASN A 50 1.09 14.02 -10.60
N ARG A 51 0.26 12.99 -10.41
CA ARG A 51 -0.17 12.51 -9.08
C ARG A 51 -0.18 10.99 -8.99
N TRP A 52 0.76 10.34 -9.66
CA TRP A 52 0.96 8.91 -9.46
C TRP A 52 2.43 8.53 -9.38
N ILE A 53 2.70 7.48 -8.60
CA ILE A 53 4.02 6.97 -8.25
C ILE A 53 4.14 5.53 -8.76
N GLY A 54 5.22 5.21 -9.46
CA GLY A 54 5.47 3.87 -9.99
C GLY A 54 6.79 3.80 -10.75
N ARG A 55 7.18 2.61 -11.22
CA ARG A 55 8.49 2.36 -11.87
C ARG A 55 8.83 3.31 -13.04
N ALA A 56 7.82 3.83 -13.73
CA ALA A 56 7.99 4.82 -14.80
C ALA A 56 6.85 5.84 -14.81
N GLY A 57 6.45 6.28 -13.62
CA GLY A 57 5.54 7.39 -13.45
C GLY A 57 6.26 8.74 -13.36
N PRO A 58 5.50 9.84 -13.25
CA PRO A 58 6.05 11.16 -12.96
C PRO A 58 6.90 11.19 -11.68
N PHE A 59 6.58 10.30 -10.74
CA PHE A 59 7.37 10.04 -9.54
C PHE A 59 7.78 8.56 -9.52
N LEU A 60 9.08 8.31 -9.35
CA LEU A 60 9.63 6.96 -9.42
C LEU A 60 9.39 6.20 -8.12
N TRP A 61 8.87 4.97 -8.23
CA TRP A 61 8.89 4.02 -7.12
C TRP A 61 10.21 3.23 -7.14
N PRO A 62 10.99 3.22 -6.05
CA PRO A 62 12.23 2.48 -5.99
C PRO A 62 11.99 0.96 -6.08
N PRO A 63 12.86 0.20 -6.77
CA PRO A 63 12.76 -1.24 -6.83
C PRO A 63 13.02 -1.85 -5.44
N LYS A 64 12.37 -2.99 -5.16
CA LYS A 64 12.59 -3.78 -3.92
C LYS A 64 12.42 -2.97 -2.63
N SER A 65 11.41 -2.10 -2.56
CA SER A 65 11.15 -1.26 -1.39
C SER A 65 9.82 -1.62 -0.69
N PRO A 66 9.65 -2.87 -0.19
CA PRO A 66 8.44 -3.26 0.53
C PRO A 66 8.27 -2.47 1.84
N ASP A 67 9.37 -2.03 2.46
CA ASP A 67 9.34 -1.23 3.70
C ASP A 67 8.74 0.17 3.51
N LEU A 68 8.59 0.60 2.26
CA LEU A 68 7.92 1.84 1.89
C LEU A 68 6.47 1.63 1.46
N ASN A 69 6.00 0.39 1.28
CA ASN A 69 4.63 0.11 0.88
C ASN A 69 3.78 -0.33 2.09
N PRO A 70 2.79 0.48 2.54
CA PRO A 70 1.88 0.11 3.62
C PRO A 70 1.14 -1.20 3.42
N LEU A 71 0.90 -1.59 2.17
CA LEU A 71 0.26 -2.87 1.89
C LEU A 71 1.19 -4.04 2.23
N ASP A 72 2.48 -3.91 1.93
CA ASP A 72 3.48 -4.96 2.15
C ASP A 72 3.92 -5.05 3.61
N PHE A 73 4.30 -3.92 4.23
CA PHE A 73 4.81 -3.96 5.61
C PHE A 73 3.72 -4.15 6.67
N PHE A 74 2.44 -3.93 6.32
CA PHE A 74 1.32 -4.05 7.25
C PHE A 74 0.18 -4.91 6.72
N LEU A 75 -0.53 -4.47 5.68
CA LEU A 75 -1.87 -5.01 5.37
C LEU A 75 -1.83 -6.52 5.07
N TYR A 76 -0.94 -6.96 4.20
CA TYR A 76 -0.89 -8.37 3.79
C TYR A 76 -0.51 -9.30 4.95
N GLY A 77 0.43 -8.88 5.82
CA GLY A 77 0.77 -9.63 7.02
C GLY A 77 -0.41 -9.71 7.99
N TYR A 78 -1.02 -8.56 8.28
CA TYR A 78 -2.17 -8.46 9.18
C TYR A 78 -3.36 -9.32 8.72
N VAL A 79 -3.74 -9.22 7.44
CA VAL A 79 -4.84 -10.01 6.87
C VAL A 79 -4.49 -11.50 6.85
N LYS A 80 -3.24 -11.85 6.52
CA LYS A 80 -2.78 -13.24 6.56
C LYS A 80 -2.92 -13.83 7.95
N ASP A 81 -2.48 -13.12 8.99
CA ASP A 81 -2.60 -13.60 10.38
C ASP A 81 -4.06 -13.80 10.79
N ALA A 82 -4.95 -12.87 10.41
CA ALA A 82 -6.38 -12.99 10.67
C ALA A 82 -7.03 -14.17 9.93
N VAL A 83 -6.65 -14.41 8.67
CA VAL A 83 -7.23 -15.48 7.83
C VAL A 83 -6.72 -16.85 8.27
N TYR A 84 -5.43 -16.97 8.57
CA TYR A 84 -4.75 -18.23 8.86
C TYR A 84 -4.56 -18.53 10.34
N GLY A 85 -4.94 -17.63 11.25
CA GLY A 85 -4.95 -17.89 12.70
C GLY A 85 -5.80 -19.11 13.09
N GLN A 86 -6.74 -19.50 12.23
CA GLN A 86 -7.38 -20.82 12.23
C GLN A 86 -7.32 -21.40 10.83
N ALA A 87 -7.26 -22.73 10.68
CA ALA A 87 -7.32 -23.37 9.38
C ALA A 87 -8.60 -22.91 8.62
N PRO A 88 -8.49 -22.29 7.44
CA PRO A 88 -9.66 -21.93 6.65
C PRO A 88 -10.30 -23.19 6.06
N THR A 89 -11.63 -23.24 6.06
CA THR A 89 -12.38 -24.43 5.64
C THR A 89 -12.87 -24.37 4.21
N THR A 90 -13.22 -23.17 3.72
CA THR A 90 -13.75 -22.94 2.37
C THR A 90 -13.31 -21.58 1.82
N ILE A 91 -13.45 -21.39 0.50
CA ILE A 91 -13.19 -20.09 -0.14
C ILE A 91 -14.09 -19.01 0.46
N LEU A 92 -15.38 -19.29 0.70
CA LEU A 92 -16.30 -18.34 1.31
C LEU A 92 -15.88 -17.95 2.73
N ASN A 93 -15.38 -18.92 3.51
CA ASN A 93 -14.84 -18.64 4.83
C ASN A 93 -13.59 -17.75 4.76
N MET A 94 -12.70 -17.96 3.79
CA MET A 94 -11.55 -17.08 3.58
C MET A 94 -11.98 -15.66 3.20
N MET A 95 -12.92 -15.51 2.26
CA MET A 95 -13.43 -14.20 1.86
C MET A 95 -14.09 -13.44 3.02
N ASP A 96 -14.88 -14.14 3.84
CA ASP A 96 -15.49 -13.55 5.05
C ASP A 96 -14.42 -13.08 6.05
N ARG A 97 -13.38 -13.89 6.27
CA ARG A 97 -12.27 -13.51 7.17
C ARG A 97 -11.48 -12.32 6.65
N ILE A 98 -11.22 -12.23 5.34
CA ILE A 98 -10.57 -11.05 4.73
C ILE A 98 -11.41 -9.79 4.95
N ARG A 99 -12.73 -9.87 4.72
CA ARG A 99 -13.65 -8.74 4.94
C ARG A 99 -13.65 -8.30 6.40
N ARG A 100 -13.83 -9.22 7.35
CA ARG A 100 -13.80 -8.92 8.78
C ARG A 100 -12.46 -8.31 9.21
N ALA A 101 -11.34 -8.85 8.75
CA ALA A 101 -10.02 -8.29 9.03
C ALA A 101 -9.92 -6.85 8.50
N SER A 102 -10.48 -6.57 7.33
CA SER A 102 -10.46 -5.23 6.73
C SER A 102 -11.37 -4.24 7.48
N GLU A 103 -12.54 -4.70 7.95
CA GLU A 103 -13.54 -3.89 8.67
C GLU A 103 -13.05 -3.42 10.05
N VAL A 104 -12.17 -4.18 10.70
CA VAL A 104 -11.64 -3.80 12.03
C VAL A 104 -10.44 -2.84 11.96
N ILE A 105 -9.98 -2.47 10.76
CA ILE A 105 -8.91 -1.48 10.60
C ILE A 105 -9.45 -0.09 10.98
N THR A 106 -9.06 0.38 12.16
CA THR A 106 -9.52 1.66 12.71
C THR A 106 -8.76 2.86 12.13
N PRO A 107 -9.32 4.08 12.22
CA PRO A 107 -8.58 5.31 11.91
C PRO A 107 -7.28 5.45 12.71
N GLU A 108 -7.24 4.94 13.94
CA GLU A 108 -6.03 4.93 14.77
C GLU A 108 -4.94 4.03 14.16
N THR A 109 -5.30 2.82 13.72
CA THR A 109 -4.40 1.91 13.00
C THR A 109 -3.87 2.57 11.74
N LEU A 110 -4.72 3.24 10.96
CA LEU A 110 -4.29 4.00 9.77
C LEU A 110 -3.32 5.15 10.15
N GLY A 111 -3.57 5.83 11.26
CA GLY A 111 -2.66 6.86 11.80
C GLY A 111 -1.29 6.29 12.19
N ASN A 112 -1.24 5.10 12.81
CA ASN A 112 -0.01 4.38 13.12
C ASN A 112 0.77 4.01 11.86
N ILE A 113 0.08 3.46 10.84
CA ILE A 113 0.67 3.12 9.54
C ILE A 113 1.29 4.35 8.88
N HIS A 114 0.58 5.48 8.89
CA HIS A 114 1.08 6.72 8.32
C HIS A 114 2.33 7.24 9.05
N ARG A 115 2.36 7.18 10.39
CA ARG A 115 3.55 7.53 11.17
C ARG A 115 4.73 6.61 10.85
N ASN A 116 4.49 5.30 10.78
CA ASN A 116 5.53 4.34 10.44
C ASN A 116 6.08 4.57 9.03
N PHE A 117 5.21 4.82 8.05
CA PHE A 117 5.63 5.16 6.69
C PHE A 117 6.54 6.40 6.65
N ARG A 118 6.18 7.47 7.37
CA ARG A 118 7.03 8.67 7.49
C ARG A 118 8.38 8.35 8.12
N ARG A 119 8.41 7.52 9.16
CA ARG A 119 9.65 7.07 9.79
C ARG A 119 10.52 6.26 8.83
N CYS A 120 9.94 5.30 8.11
CA CYS A 120 10.66 4.54 7.09
C CYS A 120 11.28 5.45 6.02
N LEU A 121 10.57 6.50 5.58
CA LEU A 121 11.13 7.47 4.65
C LEU A 121 12.33 8.22 5.23
N LEU A 122 12.25 8.67 6.49
CA LEU A 122 13.36 9.36 7.15
C LEU A 122 14.58 8.46 7.31
N LEU A 123 14.39 7.23 7.81
CA LEU A 123 15.48 6.25 7.95
C LEU A 123 16.10 5.88 6.60
N CYS A 124 15.28 5.75 5.55
CA CYS A 124 15.76 5.53 4.19
C CYS A 124 16.65 6.69 3.72
N LEU A 125 16.25 7.95 3.98
CA LEU A 125 17.04 9.12 3.64
C LEU A 125 18.35 9.20 4.43
N GLU A 126 18.29 9.00 5.75
CA GLU A 126 19.45 9.00 6.65
C GLU A 126 20.46 7.92 6.26
N ASN A 127 19.97 6.77 5.78
CA ASN A 127 20.78 5.66 5.31
C ASN A 127 21.06 5.72 3.80
N ASN A 128 20.91 6.89 3.15
CA ASN A 128 21.21 7.12 1.73
C ASN A 128 20.57 6.10 0.76
N GLY A 129 19.35 5.65 1.07
CA GLY A 129 18.59 4.69 0.27
C GLY A 129 18.93 3.22 0.49
N ALA A 130 19.84 2.89 1.42
CA ALA A 130 20.16 1.51 1.77
C ALA A 130 19.16 0.91 2.79
N HIS A 131 19.18 -0.42 2.93
CA HIS A 131 18.36 -1.19 3.89
C HIS A 131 18.52 -0.66 5.33
N PHE A 132 17.40 -0.31 5.97
CA PHE A 132 17.33 0.37 7.27
C PHE A 132 16.56 -0.44 8.32
N GLU A 133 16.17 -1.68 8.03
CA GLU A 133 15.38 -2.56 8.91
C GLU A 133 16.11 -2.82 10.23
N HIS A 134 17.43 -2.81 10.21
CA HIS A 134 18.27 -2.93 11.41
C HIS A 134 18.12 -1.72 12.34
N LEU A 135 17.91 -0.51 11.81
CA LEU A 135 17.72 0.72 12.59
C LEU A 135 16.35 0.75 13.27
N ILE A 136 15.32 0.21 12.60
CA ILE A 136 13.96 0.11 13.16
C ILE A 136 13.94 -0.77 14.42
N ARG A 137 14.72 -1.86 14.42
CA ARG A 137 14.76 -2.84 15.51
C ARG A 137 15.48 -2.31 16.74
N THR A 138 16.59 -1.60 16.56
CA THR A 138 17.38 -1.04 17.67
C THR A 138 16.57 -0.06 18.51
N GLU A 139 15.82 0.84 17.88
CA GLU A 139 15.00 1.83 18.60
C GLU A 139 13.79 1.21 19.33
N ARG A 140 13.28 0.05 18.90
CA ARG A 140 12.20 -0.64 19.64
C ARG A 140 12.69 -1.26 20.95
N VAL A 141 13.98 -1.57 21.04
CA VAL A 141 14.59 -2.04 22.29
C VAL A 141 14.78 -0.85 23.24
N GLU A 142 15.30 0.27 22.74
CA GLU A 142 15.56 1.46 23.56
C GLU A 142 14.30 2.18 24.08
N ASN A 143 13.14 2.03 23.43
CA ASN A 143 11.87 2.62 23.89
C ASN A 143 11.04 1.69 24.78
N ASN A 144 11.55 0.49 25.10
CA ASN A 144 10.88 -0.49 25.95
C ASN A 144 11.62 -0.77 27.27
N ASP A 145 12.71 -0.04 27.53
CA ASP A 145 13.47 0.04 28.80
C ASP A 145 13.16 1.37 29.51
#